data_AF-A0A1S8JS31-F1
#
_entry.id   AF-A0A1S8JS31-F1
#
_cell.length_a   1.000
_cell.length_b   1.000
_cell.length_c   1.000
_cell.angle_alpha   90.00
_cell.angle_beta   90.00
_cell.angle_gamma   90.00
#
_symmetry.space_group_name_H-M   'P 1'
#
loop_
_entity.id
_entity.type
_entity.pdbx_description
1 polymer ?
#
loop_
_entity_poly.entity_id
_entity_poly.type
_entity_poly.pdbx_seq_one_letter_code
_entity_poly.pdbx_strand_id
1 'polypeptide(L)'
;MVFESHASDIYLIVEEGFYKRTLDIHRTLGLLLHTQVSIQQLLKLPAECFHPKPKVNSVLIKLTRHTTDVPDKYWKLYTYFVSKWVNREYRQLFTKNQFHQAMKH
;
A
#
# COMPACT_ATOMS: atom_id res chain seq x y z
N MET A 1 0.07 -13.05 -2.35
CA MET A 1 0.86 -12.15 -3.22
C MET A 1 -0.01 -11.01 -3.70
N VAL A 2 0.47 -9.75 -3.67
CA VAL A 2 -0.28 -8.58 -4.16
C VAL A 2 0.03 -8.28 -5.63
N PHE A 3 1.21 -8.70 -6.11
CA PHE A 3 1.66 -8.59 -7.49
C PHE A 3 2.09 -9.97 -8.02
N GLU A 4 1.65 -10.35 -9.22
CA GLU A 4 2.07 -11.59 -9.88
C GLU A 4 3.45 -11.50 -10.54
N SER A 5 3.95 -10.29 -10.78
CA SER A 5 5.26 -10.08 -11.41
C SER A 5 6.41 -10.56 -10.51
N HIS A 6 7.45 -11.15 -11.09
CA HIS A 6 8.72 -11.47 -10.42
C HIS A 6 9.77 -10.34 -10.53
N ALA A 7 9.42 -9.21 -11.14
CA ALA A 7 10.35 -8.10 -11.29
C ALA A 7 10.80 -7.57 -9.92
N SER A 8 12.10 -7.29 -9.81
CA SER A 8 12.71 -6.69 -8.62
C SER A 8 12.43 -5.19 -8.55
N ASP A 9 12.47 -4.51 -9.70
CA ASP A 9 12.09 -3.11 -9.83
C ASP A 9 10.93 -2.97 -10.82
N ILE A 10 9.90 -2.21 -10.45
CA ILE A 10 8.73 -1.93 -11.27
C ILE A 10 8.57 -0.42 -11.35
N TYR A 11 8.53 0.13 -12.56
CA TYR A 11 8.30 1.56 -12.80
C TYR A 11 6.89 1.76 -13.34
N LEU A 12 6.13 2.63 -12.70
CA LEU A 12 4.74 2.91 -13.08
C LEU A 12 4.53 4.42 -13.20
N ILE A 13 3.81 4.83 -14.24
CA ILE A 13 3.23 6.17 -14.33
C ILE A 13 1.79 6.06 -13.83
N VAL A 14 1.47 6.76 -12.76
CA VAL A 14 0.13 6.74 -12.13
C VAL A 14 -0.34 8.16 -11.85
N GLU A 15 -1.64 8.37 -11.72
CA GLU A 15 -2.16 9.66 -11.26
C GLU A 15 -1.61 10.02 -9.86
N GLU A 16 -1.35 11.30 -9.59
CA GLU A 16 -0.80 11.76 -8.30
C GLU A 16 -1.69 11.34 -7.11
N GLY A 17 -3.01 11.37 -7.31
CA GLY A 17 -3.98 10.89 -6.31
C GLY A 17 -3.92 9.39 -6.07
N PHE A 18 -3.50 8.58 -7.03
CA PHE A 18 -3.27 7.14 -6.82
C PHE A 18 -2.00 6.90 -6.01
N TYR A 19 -0.89 7.57 -6.34
CA TYR A 19 0.35 7.47 -5.55
C TYR A 19 0.15 7.81 -4.07
N LYS A 20 -0.60 8.88 -3.77
CA LYS A 20 -0.95 9.21 -2.37
C LYS A 20 -1.70 8.08 -1.67
N ARG A 21 -2.59 7.38 -2.39
CA ARG A 21 -3.33 6.21 -1.86
C ARG A 21 -2.45 4.99 -1.63
N THR A 22 -1.36 4.83 -2.38
CA THR A 22 -0.40 3.73 -2.14
C THR A 22 0.47 3.96 -0.90
N LEU A 23 0.66 5.22 -0.48
CA LEU A 23 1.39 5.55 0.75
C LEU A 23 0.51 5.55 2.02
N ASP A 24 -0.80 5.55 1.84
CA ASP A 24 -1.74 5.66 2.95
C ASP A 24 -1.89 4.31 3.68
N ILE A 25 -1.24 4.20 4.84
CA ILE A 25 -1.30 3.01 5.71
C ILE A 25 -2.66 2.81 6.38
N HIS A 26 -3.57 3.79 6.29
CA HIS A 26 -4.95 3.65 6.72
C HIS A 26 -5.83 3.02 5.63
N ARG A 27 -5.27 2.68 4.46
CA ARG A 27 -5.98 1.99 3.39
C ARG A 27 -5.40 0.60 3.17
N THR A 28 -6.29 -0.34 2.89
CA THR A 28 -5.92 -1.73 2.59
C THR A 28 -4.85 -1.84 1.50
N LEU A 29 -4.98 -1.07 0.41
CA LEU A 29 -4.02 -1.10 -0.68
C LEU A 29 -2.61 -0.71 -0.21
N GLY A 30 -2.47 0.43 0.47
CA GLY A 30 -1.17 0.90 0.95
C GLY A 30 -0.57 -0.10 1.93
N LEU A 31 -1.32 -0.51 2.94
CA LEU A 31 -0.83 -1.41 3.97
C LEU A 31 -0.44 -2.79 3.43
N LEU A 32 -1.14 -3.32 2.42
CA LEU A 32 -0.76 -4.57 1.77
C LEU A 32 0.45 -4.43 0.84
N LEU A 33 0.53 -3.36 0.05
CA LEU A 33 1.65 -3.13 -0.87
C LEU A 33 2.98 -2.99 -0.11
N HIS A 34 2.96 -2.24 0.98
CA HIS A 34 4.16 -1.98 1.79
C HIS A 34 4.82 -3.24 2.36
N THR A 35 4.09 -4.37 2.46
CA THR A 35 4.69 -5.64 2.93
C THR A 35 5.60 -6.32 1.91
N GLN A 36 5.52 -5.93 0.63
CA GLN A 36 6.21 -6.60 -0.47
C GLN A 36 7.10 -5.67 -1.27
N VAL A 37 6.80 -4.36 -1.28
CA VAL A 37 7.52 -3.38 -2.07
C VAL A 37 7.73 -2.08 -1.30
N SER A 38 8.91 -1.49 -1.49
CA SER A 38 9.19 -0.11 -1.14
C SER A 38 8.77 0.80 -2.29
N ILE A 39 8.05 1.89 -2.00
CA ILE A 39 7.48 2.79 -3.00
C ILE A 39 8.20 4.13 -2.95
N GLN A 40 8.77 4.57 -4.08
CA GLN A 40 9.45 5.84 -4.22
C GLN A 40 8.87 6.65 -5.38
N GLN A 41 8.57 7.94 -5.16
CA GLN A 41 8.28 8.86 -6.27
C GLN A 41 9.60 9.32 -6.89
N LEU A 42 9.71 9.24 -8.21
CA LEU A 42 10.89 9.67 -8.95
C LEU A 42 10.68 11.00 -9.65
N LEU A 43 9.52 11.20 -10.29
CA LEU A 43 9.27 12.37 -11.12
C LEU A 43 7.78 12.76 -11.08
N LYS A 44 7.50 14.06 -11.06
CA LYS A 44 6.16 14.59 -11.33
C LYS A 44 6.01 14.84 -12.82
N LEU A 45 4.89 14.40 -13.38
CA LEU A 45 4.55 14.50 -14.79
C LEU A 45 3.31 15.39 -14.94
N PRO A 46 3.48 16.64 -15.39
CA PRO A 46 2.35 17.53 -15.67
C PRO A 46 1.38 16.90 -16.68
N ALA A 47 0.08 17.18 -16.53
CA ALA A 47 -0.95 16.69 -17.44
C ALA A 47 -0.71 17.08 -18.90
N GLU A 48 -0.01 18.21 -19.12
CA GLU A 48 0.39 18.72 -20.43
C GLU A 48 1.27 17.75 -21.23
N CYS A 49 1.94 16.81 -20.57
CA CYS A 49 2.78 15.80 -21.23
C CYS A 49 1.99 14.65 -21.88
N PHE A 50 0.67 14.59 -21.70
CA PHE A 50 -0.17 13.47 -22.15
C PHE A 50 -1.18 13.90 -23.21
N HIS A 51 -1.56 12.97 -24.07
CA HIS A 51 -2.66 13.15 -25.02
C HIS A 51 -3.57 11.90 -25.07
N PRO A 52 -4.90 12.04 -24.86
CA PRO A 52 -5.61 13.27 -24.49
C PRO A 52 -5.15 13.85 -23.14
N LYS A 53 -5.21 15.19 -22.98
CA LYS A 53 -4.78 15.85 -21.74
C LYS A 53 -5.68 15.41 -20.57
N PRO A 54 -5.16 14.71 -19.55
CA PRO A 54 -5.94 14.33 -18.38
C PRO A 54 -6.27 15.55 -17.52
N LYS A 55 -7.24 15.40 -16.61
CA LYS A 55 -7.63 16.45 -15.66
C LYS A 55 -6.64 16.63 -14.50
N VAL A 56 -5.77 15.65 -14.27
CA VAL A 56 -4.87 15.59 -13.12
C VAL A 56 -3.46 15.26 -13.58
N ASN A 57 -2.48 15.63 -12.77
CA ASN A 57 -1.09 15.28 -12.99
C ASN A 57 -0.83 13.80 -12.68
N SER A 58 0.22 13.29 -13.29
CA SER A 58 0.75 11.95 -13.02
C SER A 58 2.09 12.04 -12.29
N VAL A 59 2.53 10.91 -11.76
CA VAL A 59 3.84 10.73 -11.16
C VAL A 59 4.46 9.43 -11.66
N LEU A 60 5.75 9.45 -11.94
CA LEU A 60 6.55 8.24 -12.11
C LEU A 60 6.95 7.74 -10.73
N ILE A 61 6.57 6.52 -10.42
CA ILE A 61 6.92 5.82 -9.18
C ILE A 61 7.77 4.59 -9.49
N LYS A 62 8.63 4.24 -8.54
CA LYS A 62 9.41 3.01 -8.51
C LYS A 62 8.94 2.17 -7.34
N LEU A 63 8.59 0.92 -7.63
CA LEU A 63 8.36 -0.13 -6.64
C LEU A 63 9.59 -1.03 -6.63
N THR A 64 10.29 -1.13 -5.51
CA THR A 64 11.40 -2.06 -5.34
C THR A 64 10.96 -3.18 -4.42
N ARG A 65 10.97 -4.41 -4.94
CA ARG A 65 10.64 -5.61 -4.19
C ARG A 65 11.70 -5.87 -3.14
N HIS A 66 11.25 -6.18 -1.94
CA HIS A 66 12.08 -6.71 -0.87
C HIS A 66 11.54 -8.06 -0.42
N THR A 67 12.27 -8.72 0.47
CA THR A 67 11.75 -9.89 1.17
C THR A 67 10.46 -9.50 1.87
N THR A 68 9.42 -10.32 1.72
CA THR A 68 8.12 -10.05 2.33
C THR A 68 8.24 -9.96 3.85
N ASP A 69 7.61 -8.94 4.43
CA ASP A 69 7.51 -8.81 5.90
C ASP A 69 6.56 -9.85 6.50
N VAL A 70 5.70 -10.44 5.66
CA VAL A 70 4.67 -11.40 6.05
C VAL A 70 4.91 -12.72 5.31
N PRO A 71 5.24 -13.82 6.03
CA PRO A 71 5.35 -15.14 5.44
C PRO A 71 4.05 -15.61 4.80
N ASP A 72 4.12 -16.33 3.68
CA ASP A 72 2.95 -16.78 2.91
C ASP A 72 1.92 -17.57 3.75
N LYS A 73 2.40 -18.39 4.70
CA LYS A 73 1.54 -19.14 5.63
C LYS A 73 0.62 -18.25 6.46
N TYR A 74 1.00 -17.00 6.71
CA TYR A 74 0.22 -16.01 7.46
C TYR A 74 -0.50 -15.01 6.55
N TRP A 75 -0.33 -15.08 5.23
CA TRP A 75 -0.87 -14.08 4.30
C TRP A 75 -2.39 -13.92 4.44
N LYS A 76 -3.14 -15.02 4.53
CA LYS A 76 -4.61 -14.99 4.74
C LYS A 76 -5.01 -14.34 6.06
N LEU A 77 -4.24 -14.61 7.13
CA LEU A 77 -4.50 -14.02 8.45
C LEU A 77 -4.18 -12.52 8.44
N TYR A 78 -3.09 -12.14 7.78
CA TYR A 78 -2.69 -10.74 7.66
C TYR A 78 -3.68 -9.94 6.83
N THR A 79 -4.16 -10.45 5.70
CA THR A 79 -5.17 -9.73 4.90
C THR A 79 -6.49 -9.57 5.67
N TYR A 80 -6.91 -10.58 6.44
CA TYR A 80 -8.02 -10.45 7.37
C TYR A 80 -7.77 -9.36 8.40
N PHE A 81 -6.60 -9.37 9.06
CA PHE A 81 -6.21 -8.34 10.03
C PHE A 81 -6.30 -6.93 9.43
N VAL A 82 -5.69 -6.70 8.26
CA VAL A 82 -5.72 -5.42 7.56
C VAL A 82 -7.16 -4.97 7.29
N SER A 83 -8.03 -5.87 6.81
CA SER A 83 -9.42 -5.51 6.49
C SER A 83 -10.19 -5.00 7.70
N LYS A 84 -10.03 -5.65 8.87
CA LYS A 84 -10.69 -5.25 10.11
C LYS A 84 -10.05 -4.02 10.73
N TRP A 85 -8.73 -3.91 10.65
CA TRP A 85 -7.97 -2.78 11.17
C TRP A 85 -8.35 -1.47 10.48
N VAL A 86 -8.33 -1.46 9.14
CA VAL A 86 -8.67 -0.30 8.31
C VAL A 86 -10.11 0.15 8.52
N ASN A 87 -11.04 -0.80 8.67
CA ASN A 87 -12.46 -0.51 8.95
C ASN A 87 -12.76 -0.18 10.41
N ARG A 88 -11.75 -0.08 11.28
CA ARG A 88 -11.90 0.20 12.72
C ARG A 88 -12.73 -0.85 13.47
N GLU A 89 -12.77 -2.08 12.97
CA GLU A 89 -13.44 -3.24 13.57
C GLU A 89 -12.57 -3.87 14.69
N TYR A 90 -11.94 -3.06 15.55
CA TYR A 90 -10.90 -3.49 16.49
C TYR A 90 -11.36 -4.59 17.46
N ARG A 91 -12.64 -4.61 17.83
CA ARG A 91 -13.21 -5.64 18.73
C ARG A 91 -13.25 -7.04 18.11
N GLN A 92 -13.13 -7.14 16.78
CA GLN A 92 -12.99 -8.42 16.08
C GLN A 92 -11.53 -8.90 16.03
N LEU A 93 -10.57 -8.03 16.34
CA LEU A 93 -9.15 -8.33 16.33
C LEU A 93 -8.59 -8.53 17.74
N PHE A 94 -9.09 -7.77 18.70
CA PHE A 94 -8.51 -7.68 20.04
C PHE A 94 -9.59 -7.65 21.11
N THR A 95 -9.28 -8.26 22.26
CA THR A 95 -9.99 -7.94 23.50
C THR A 95 -9.68 -6.49 23.92
N LYS A 96 -10.53 -5.91 24.79
CA LYS A 96 -10.36 -4.53 25.28
C LYS A 96 -8.96 -4.30 25.89
N ASN A 97 -8.46 -5.25 26.67
CA ASN A 97 -7.17 -5.12 27.34
C ASN A 97 -6.00 -5.26 26.36
N GLN A 98 -6.08 -6.20 25.40
CA GLN A 98 -5.06 -6.34 24.36
C GLN A 98 -4.93 -5.08 23.52
N PHE A 99 -6.06 -4.52 23.07
CA PHE A 99 -6.03 -3.29 22.27
C PHE A 99 -5.46 -2.12 23.07
N HIS A 100 -5.89 -1.95 24.33
CA HIS A 100 -5.38 -0.90 25.18
C HIS A 100 -3.86 -0.99 25.39
N GLN A 101 -3.31 -2.19 25.60
CA GLN A 101 -1.87 -2.36 25.78
C GLN A 101 -1.10 -2.16 24.46
N ALA A 102 -1.63 -2.63 23.34
CA ALA A 102 -0.98 -2.48 22.03
C ALA A 102 -0.87 -1.02 21.57
N MET A 103 -1.80 -0.15 21.97
CA MET A 103 -1.85 1.26 21.57
C MET A 103 -1.15 2.22 22.55
N LYS A 104 -0.50 1.72 23.61
CA LYS A 104 0.21 2.57 24.60
C LYS A 104 1.57 3.08 24.14
N HIS A 105 2.10 2.48 23.08
CA HIS A 105 3.40 2.82 22.48
C HIS A 105 3.16 3.45 21.11
#